data_AF-A0A074SEB4-F1
#
_entry.id   AF-A0A074SEB4-F1
#
_cell.length_a   1.000
_cell.length_b   1.000
_cell.length_c   1.000
_cell.angle_alpha   90.00
_cell.angle_beta   90.00
_cell.angle_gamma   90.00
#
_symmetry.space_group_name_H-M   'P 1'
#
loop_
_entity.id
_entity.type
_entity.pdbx_description
1 polymer ?
#
loop_
_entity_poly.entity_id
_entity_poly.type
_entity_poly.pdbx_seq_one_letter_code
_entity_poly.pdbx_strand_id
1 'polypeptide(L)'
;MAKNGAVIYVTLIEWDNKVINTEGLNRFMGILPLDRQAKLRKFYHAEDSWRSLVGQLLPRYWLRQKQIDPGTIGFEATEHGKPIITQSPVPLTFNVTHDSDMVAIACGSGEPVGIDVMRVALPRRTSMNEFVEFVSEQLTAKEKEAVGPTAGNEATRLVRLYRMWTVKEAYTKALGEGLGYDFARIEYDVLDGKVTVDGKPPLGWEIVSFLLRHAVDVYVVSTARQVGGDQVTMFHLEDAPEGLVQFVNVDALVECLVPSI
;
A
#
# COMPACT_ATOMS: atom_id res chain seq x y z
N MET A 1 -19.19 -4.79 -14.68
CA MET A 1 -18.11 -5.01 -13.69
C MET A 1 -16.97 -4.05 -14.01
N ALA A 2 -16.55 -3.30 -12.98
CA ALA A 2 -15.54 -2.23 -12.90
C ALA A 2 -15.32 -1.33 -14.15
N LYS A 3 -16.24 -0.39 -14.43
CA LYS A 3 -15.98 0.68 -15.42
C LYS A 3 -15.43 1.99 -14.83
N ASN A 4 -15.37 2.15 -13.50
CA ASN A 4 -14.89 3.37 -12.82
C ASN A 4 -14.19 3.08 -11.47
N GLY A 5 -13.66 1.87 -11.28
CA GLY A 5 -13.01 1.51 -10.02
C GLY A 5 -11.54 1.94 -9.99
N ALA A 6 -11.08 2.44 -8.84
CA ALA A 6 -9.67 2.61 -8.52
C ALA A 6 -8.84 1.40 -8.98
N VAL A 7 -7.81 1.65 -9.78
CA VAL A 7 -6.90 0.62 -10.28
C VAL A 7 -5.71 0.55 -9.32
N ILE A 8 -5.30 -0.65 -8.93
CA ILE A 8 -4.08 -0.87 -8.16
C ILE A 8 -2.99 -1.32 -9.15
N TYR A 9 -1.90 -0.56 -9.20
CA TYR A 9 -0.69 -1.05 -9.84
C TYR A 9 0.21 -1.59 -8.72
N VAL A 10 0.67 -2.81 -8.89
CA VAL A 10 1.65 -3.44 -8.00
C VAL A 10 2.91 -3.62 -8.82
N THR A 11 4.04 -3.19 -8.27
CA THR A 11 5.34 -3.58 -8.79
C THR A 11 6.08 -4.34 -7.71
N LEU A 12 6.78 -5.36 -8.14
CA LEU A 12 7.67 -6.12 -7.29
C LEU A 12 9.07 -5.75 -7.67
N ILE A 13 9.87 -5.47 -6.66
CA ILE A 13 11.30 -5.35 -6.78
C ILE A 13 11.86 -6.68 -6.26
N GLU A 14 12.10 -7.62 -7.16
CA GLU A 14 12.66 -8.93 -6.81
C GLU A 14 14.15 -8.73 -6.46
N TRP A 15 14.49 -8.88 -5.18
CA TRP A 15 15.83 -8.58 -4.65
C TRP A 15 16.79 -9.78 -4.66
N ASP A 16 16.28 -10.99 -4.39
CA ASP A 16 17.09 -12.20 -4.28
C ASP A 16 17.03 -13.06 -5.56
N ASN A 17 18.20 -13.39 -6.10
CA ASN A 17 18.43 -14.28 -7.26
C ASN A 17 17.94 -13.84 -8.65
N LYS A 18 17.37 -12.65 -8.85
CA LYS A 18 17.07 -12.13 -10.20
C LYS A 18 17.40 -10.65 -10.33
N VAL A 19 18.46 -10.38 -11.08
CA VAL A 19 18.80 -9.13 -11.77
C VAL A 19 17.89 -7.94 -11.44
N ILE A 20 18.25 -7.13 -10.45
CA ILE A 20 17.77 -5.74 -10.41
C ILE A 20 18.47 -5.03 -11.56
N ASN A 21 17.70 -4.35 -12.42
CA ASN A 21 18.26 -3.44 -13.41
C ASN A 21 18.77 -2.17 -12.72
N THR A 22 19.87 -2.35 -11.99
CA THR A 22 20.59 -1.30 -11.30
C THR A 22 20.95 -0.18 -12.27
N GLU A 23 21.23 -0.49 -13.54
CA GLU A 23 21.48 0.51 -14.58
C GLU A 23 20.24 1.36 -14.88
N GLY A 24 19.06 0.75 -15.06
CA GLY A 24 17.79 1.42 -15.25
C GLY A 24 17.40 2.30 -14.05
N LEU A 25 17.51 1.76 -12.84
CA LEU A 25 17.22 2.52 -11.62
C LEU A 25 18.25 3.63 -11.37
N ASN A 26 19.53 3.42 -11.70
CA ASN A 26 20.56 4.47 -11.64
C ASN A 26 20.30 5.57 -12.67
N ARG A 27 19.87 5.24 -13.89
CA ARG A 27 19.45 6.22 -14.90
C ARG A 27 18.31 7.07 -14.37
N PHE A 28 17.30 6.47 -13.75
CA PHE A 28 16.21 7.24 -13.17
C PHE A 28 16.65 8.07 -11.96
N MET A 29 17.46 7.53 -11.06
CA MET A 29 18.04 8.29 -9.96
C MET A 29 18.80 9.52 -10.47
N GLY A 30 19.52 9.39 -11.60
CA GLY A 30 20.26 10.48 -12.23
C GLY A 30 19.40 11.65 -12.72
N ILE A 31 18.11 11.43 -13.03
CA ILE A 31 17.19 12.49 -13.51
C ILE A 31 16.34 13.10 -12.39
N LEU A 32 16.38 12.56 -11.17
CA LEU A 32 15.70 13.17 -10.04
C LEU A 32 16.41 14.48 -9.61
N PRO A 33 15.67 15.43 -9.02
CA PRO A 33 16.28 16.59 -8.36
C PRO A 33 17.39 16.21 -7.37
N LEU A 34 18.46 17.00 -7.29
CA LEU A 34 19.66 16.66 -6.52
C LEU A 34 19.38 16.42 -5.02
N ASP A 35 18.44 17.14 -4.43
CA ASP A 35 17.99 16.95 -3.05
C ASP A 35 17.33 15.58 -2.85
N ARG A 36 16.54 15.12 -3.83
CA ARG A 36 15.94 13.78 -3.84
C ARG A 36 16.99 12.70 -3.99
N GLN A 37 17.97 12.89 -4.89
CA GLN A 37 19.11 11.97 -5.02
C GLN A 37 19.87 11.83 -3.70
N ALA A 38 20.14 12.95 -3.04
CA ALA A 38 20.85 12.97 -1.76
C ALA A 38 20.08 12.25 -0.65
N LYS A 39 18.73 12.35 -0.61
CA LYS A 39 17.90 11.60 0.34
C LYS A 39 17.97 10.10 0.11
N LEU A 40 17.87 9.64 -1.14
CA LEU A 40 17.93 8.22 -1.48
C LEU A 40 19.29 7.59 -1.10
N ARG A 41 20.39 8.32 -1.30
CA ARG A 41 21.73 7.86 -0.91
C ARG A 41 21.99 7.80 0.60
N LYS A 42 21.09 8.32 1.44
CA LYS A 42 21.21 8.31 2.90
C LYS A 42 20.61 7.08 3.57
N PHE A 43 19.85 6.25 2.85
CA PHE A 43 19.33 5.02 3.41
C PHE A 43 20.47 4.08 3.80
N TYR A 44 20.35 3.46 4.97
CA TYR A 44 21.35 2.51 5.47
C TYR A 44 21.32 1.20 4.67
N HIS A 45 20.12 0.76 4.26
CA HIS A 45 19.90 -0.40 3.42
C HIS A 45 19.57 0.04 1.99
N ALA A 46 20.20 -0.62 1.00
CA ALA A 46 19.97 -0.29 -0.41
C ALA A 46 18.51 -0.56 -0.82
N GLU A 47 17.92 -1.61 -0.26
CA GLU A 47 16.54 -2.04 -0.45
C GLU A 47 15.54 -0.92 -0.10
N ASP A 48 15.79 -0.17 0.97
CA ASP A 48 14.95 0.98 1.34
C ASP A 48 15.06 2.12 0.34
N SER A 49 16.28 2.43 -0.13
CA SER A 49 16.50 3.42 -1.18
C SER A 49 15.72 3.06 -2.44
N TRP A 50 15.78 1.80 -2.85
CA TRP A 50 15.11 1.37 -4.06
C TRP A 50 13.59 1.31 -3.93
N ARG A 51 13.05 0.82 -2.80
CA ARG A 51 11.62 0.90 -2.51
C ARG A 51 11.12 2.34 -2.56
N SER A 52 11.88 3.26 -1.98
CA SER A 52 11.58 4.69 -2.03
C SER A 52 11.66 5.25 -3.46
N LEU A 53 12.60 4.79 -4.28
CA LEU A 53 12.74 5.20 -5.67
C LEU A 53 11.55 4.71 -6.52
N VAL A 54 11.22 3.43 -6.42
CA VAL A 54 10.12 2.79 -7.14
C VAL A 54 8.77 3.36 -6.71
N GLY A 55 8.60 3.66 -5.42
CA GLY A 55 7.42 4.38 -4.92
C GLY A 55 7.25 5.78 -5.54
N GLN A 56 8.32 6.43 -5.98
CA GLN A 56 8.27 7.69 -6.71
C GLN A 56 8.06 7.50 -8.22
N LEU A 57 8.42 6.34 -8.76
CA LEU A 57 8.24 5.99 -10.16
C LEU A 57 6.81 5.60 -10.50
N LEU A 58 6.16 4.81 -9.65
CA LEU A 58 4.82 4.30 -9.88
C LEU A 58 3.78 5.37 -10.21
N PRO A 59 3.69 6.52 -9.49
CA PRO A 59 2.78 7.59 -9.86
C PRO A 59 3.05 8.16 -11.25
N ARG A 60 4.32 8.29 -11.65
CA ARG A 60 4.71 8.80 -12.98
C ARG A 60 4.35 7.81 -14.08
N TYR A 61 4.57 6.52 -13.83
CA TYR A 61 4.15 5.46 -14.74
C TYR A 61 2.64 5.48 -14.94
N TRP A 62 1.87 5.56 -13.85
CA TRP A 62 0.42 5.66 -13.90
C TRP A 62 -0.07 6.88 -14.71
N LEU A 63 0.55 8.05 -14.53
CA LEU A 63 0.24 9.24 -15.33
C LEU A 63 0.46 9.00 -16.83
N ARG A 64 1.56 8.33 -17.23
CA ARG A 64 1.79 7.94 -18.62
C ARG A 64 0.69 7.01 -19.16
N GLN A 65 0.22 6.05 -18.37
CA GLN A 65 -0.92 5.18 -18.75
C GLN A 65 -2.21 5.97 -18.98
N LYS A 66 -2.37 7.10 -18.28
CA LYS A 66 -3.48 8.06 -18.46
C LYS A 66 -3.21 9.07 -19.59
N GLN A 67 -2.13 8.91 -20.36
CA GLN A 67 -1.71 9.83 -21.42
C GLN A 67 -1.41 11.26 -20.90
N ILE A 68 -1.04 11.37 -19.63
CA ILE A 68 -0.64 12.63 -18.99
C ILE A 68 0.89 12.63 -18.89
N ASP A 69 1.52 13.72 -19.31
CA ASP A 69 2.97 13.88 -19.20
C ASP A 69 3.38 14.15 -17.74
N PRO A 70 4.14 13.26 -17.07
CA PRO A 70 4.56 13.50 -15.69
C PRO A 70 5.43 14.74 -15.51
N GLY A 71 6.06 15.25 -16.58
CA GLY A 71 6.87 16.47 -16.56
C GLY A 71 6.06 17.75 -16.36
N THR A 72 4.75 17.73 -16.58
CA THR A 72 3.85 18.88 -16.38
C THR A 72 3.11 18.82 -15.04
N ILE A 73 3.32 17.77 -14.26
CA ILE A 73 2.61 17.52 -13.01
C ILE A 73 3.46 17.90 -11.81
N GLY A 74 2.87 18.67 -10.89
CA GLY A 74 3.45 18.97 -9.59
C GLY A 74 3.31 17.79 -8.64
N PHE A 75 4.36 17.51 -7.86
CA PHE A 75 4.33 16.54 -6.77
C PHE A 75 4.71 17.24 -5.47
N GLU A 76 3.79 17.28 -4.53
CA GLU A 76 3.99 17.87 -3.21
C GLU A 76 3.72 16.84 -2.11
N ALA A 77 3.92 17.25 -0.86
CA ALA A 77 3.56 16.45 0.30
C ALA A 77 2.63 17.26 1.20
N THR A 78 1.63 16.61 1.79
CA THR A 78 0.80 17.24 2.83
C THR A 78 1.62 17.53 4.09
N GLU A 79 1.02 18.23 5.05
CA GLU A 79 1.63 18.49 6.37
C GLU A 79 2.05 17.19 7.09
N HIS A 80 1.34 16.09 6.85
CA HIS A 80 1.66 14.75 7.37
C HIS A 80 2.56 13.92 6.45
N GLY A 81 3.11 14.52 5.39
CA GLY A 81 4.06 13.88 4.49
C GLY A 81 3.44 13.00 3.40
N LYS A 82 2.11 12.92 3.27
CA LYS A 82 1.43 12.14 2.22
C LYS A 82 1.71 12.79 0.86
N PRO A 83 2.29 12.06 -0.12
CA PRO A 83 2.50 12.60 -1.46
C PRO A 83 1.17 12.91 -2.16
N ILE A 84 1.11 14.04 -2.84
CA ILE A 84 -0.07 14.49 -3.60
C ILE A 84 0.33 15.00 -4.98
N ILE A 85 -0.61 14.90 -5.94
CA ILE A 85 -0.49 15.51 -7.27
C ILE A 85 -1.06 16.93 -7.18
N THR A 86 -0.27 17.91 -7.62
CA THR A 86 -0.70 19.28 -7.85
C THR A 86 -0.63 19.59 -9.34
N GLN A 87 -1.36 20.61 -9.80
CA GLN A 87 -1.32 21.10 -11.19
C GLN A 87 -1.73 20.07 -12.27
N SER A 88 -2.65 19.16 -11.96
CA SER A 88 -3.20 18.21 -12.94
C SER A 88 -4.43 18.78 -13.66
N PRO A 89 -4.63 18.52 -14.98
CA PRO A 89 -5.83 18.94 -15.71
C PRO A 89 -7.09 18.16 -15.30
N VAL A 90 -6.92 17.02 -14.63
CA VAL A 90 -8.02 16.19 -14.11
C VAL A 90 -7.78 15.83 -12.64
N PRO A 91 -8.83 15.61 -11.84
CA PRO A 91 -8.67 15.17 -10.46
C PRO A 91 -7.99 13.80 -10.40
N LEU A 92 -6.89 13.73 -9.64
CA LEU A 92 -6.09 12.51 -9.45
C LEU A 92 -5.66 12.41 -8.01
N THR A 93 -5.83 11.23 -7.44
CA THR A 93 -5.35 10.89 -6.10
C THR A 93 -4.61 9.58 -6.16
N PHE A 94 -3.63 9.42 -5.28
CA PHE A 94 -2.92 8.16 -5.18
C PHE A 94 -2.40 7.96 -3.77
N ASN A 95 -2.03 6.72 -3.47
CA ASN A 95 -1.27 6.40 -2.28
C ASN A 95 -0.32 5.25 -2.59
N VAL A 96 0.87 5.29 -2.00
CA VAL A 96 1.93 4.29 -2.22
C VAL A 96 2.24 3.63 -0.89
N THR A 97 2.49 2.32 -0.95
CA THR A 97 2.96 1.52 0.18
C THR A 97 4.05 0.56 -0.30
N HIS A 98 4.84 0.02 0.62
CA HIS A 98 5.79 -1.03 0.32
C HIS A 98 6.02 -1.92 1.53
N ASP A 99 6.26 -3.21 1.30
CA ASP A 99 6.79 -4.12 2.30
C ASP A 99 7.56 -5.27 1.62
N SER A 100 8.66 -5.69 2.25
CA SER A 100 9.66 -6.59 1.66
C SER A 100 9.98 -6.20 0.21
N ASP A 101 9.54 -7.01 -0.74
CA ASP A 101 9.91 -6.94 -2.15
C ASP A 101 8.82 -6.22 -2.95
N MET A 102 7.69 -5.85 -2.31
CA MET A 102 6.54 -5.27 -2.97
C MET A 102 6.46 -3.76 -2.77
N VAL A 103 6.19 -3.04 -3.86
CA VAL A 103 5.76 -1.64 -3.84
C VAL A 103 4.42 -1.55 -4.57
N ALA A 104 3.40 -1.02 -3.91
CA ALA A 104 2.07 -0.92 -4.49
C ALA A 104 1.60 0.53 -4.52
N ILE A 105 0.83 0.88 -5.54
CA ILE A 105 0.11 2.15 -5.65
C ILE A 105 -1.37 1.88 -5.86
N ALA A 106 -2.22 2.53 -5.07
CA ALA A 106 -3.64 2.67 -5.38
C ALA A 106 -3.88 4.03 -6.01
N CYS A 107 -4.64 4.04 -7.11
CA CYS A 107 -4.89 5.21 -7.93
C CYS A 107 -6.39 5.53 -7.97
N GLY A 108 -6.74 6.77 -7.64
CA GLY A 108 -8.11 7.31 -7.63
C GLY A 108 -8.30 8.45 -8.63
N SER A 109 -9.55 8.90 -8.77
CA SER A 109 -9.97 9.97 -9.69
C SER A 109 -10.37 11.25 -8.94
N GLY A 110 -9.66 11.56 -7.84
CA GLY A 110 -9.88 12.74 -7.01
C GLY A 110 -10.39 12.41 -5.61
N GLU A 111 -10.99 11.23 -5.41
CA GLU A 111 -11.43 10.75 -4.11
C GLU A 111 -10.27 10.35 -3.20
N PRO A 112 -10.40 10.50 -1.87
CA PRO A 112 -9.44 9.92 -0.93
C PRO A 112 -9.23 8.43 -1.18
N VAL A 113 -7.96 8.04 -1.36
CA VAL A 113 -7.52 6.66 -1.55
C VAL A 113 -6.30 6.38 -0.68
N GLY A 114 -6.25 5.16 -0.16
CA GLY A 114 -5.15 4.62 0.63
C GLY A 114 -4.95 3.14 0.33
N ILE A 115 -3.70 2.68 0.46
CA ILE A 115 -3.32 1.29 0.28
C ILE A 115 -2.29 0.90 1.33
N ASP A 116 -2.36 -0.33 1.79
CA ASP A 116 -1.30 -0.94 2.57
C ASP A 116 -1.02 -2.39 2.15
N VAL A 117 0.23 -2.81 2.37
CA VAL A 117 0.71 -4.14 2.01
C VAL A 117 1.66 -4.66 3.07
N MET A 118 1.49 -5.93 3.45
CA MET A 118 2.41 -6.62 4.35
C MET A 118 2.65 -8.05 3.89
N ARG A 119 3.91 -8.46 3.84
CA ARG A 119 4.30 -9.85 3.63
C ARG A 119 3.93 -10.65 4.87
N VAL A 120 3.30 -11.81 4.65
CA VAL A 120 2.91 -12.74 5.71
C VAL A 120 4.15 -13.52 6.19
N ALA A 121 4.95 -12.88 7.04
CA ALA A 121 6.09 -13.48 7.71
C ALA A 121 6.32 -12.83 9.08
N LEU A 122 6.56 -13.63 10.11
CA LEU A 122 6.95 -13.08 11.41
C LEU A 122 8.30 -12.36 11.32
N PRO A 123 8.51 -11.27 12.09
CA PRO A 123 9.83 -10.71 12.29
C PRO A 123 10.83 -11.77 12.77
N ARG A 124 12.08 -11.65 12.33
CA ARG A 124 13.13 -12.62 12.69
C ARG A 124 13.25 -12.72 14.22
N ARG A 125 13.35 -13.96 14.72
CA ARG A 125 13.51 -14.28 16.15
C ARG A 125 12.36 -13.76 17.04
N THR A 126 11.15 -13.63 16.49
CA THR A 126 9.95 -13.23 17.23
C THR A 126 8.88 -14.31 17.09
N SER A 127 8.28 -14.74 18.20
CA SER A 127 7.12 -15.66 18.20
C SER A 127 5.83 -14.91 17.89
N MET A 128 4.78 -15.64 17.49
CA MET A 128 3.48 -15.02 17.24
C MET A 128 2.93 -14.28 18.48
N ASN A 129 3.12 -14.83 19.68
CA ASN A 129 2.61 -14.21 20.90
C ASN A 129 3.37 -12.92 21.27
N GLU A 130 4.69 -12.91 21.14
CA GLU A 130 5.50 -11.71 21.34
C GLU A 130 5.12 -10.61 20.33
N PHE A 131 4.85 -11.00 19.08
CA PHE A 131 4.45 -10.04 18.06
C PHE A 131 3.06 -9.44 18.33
N VAL A 132 2.08 -10.25 18.74
CA VAL A 132 0.75 -9.74 19.15
C VAL A 132 0.86 -8.79 20.34
N GLU A 133 1.68 -9.13 21.34
CA GLU A 133 1.89 -8.29 22.52
C GLU A 133 2.50 -6.93 22.13
N PHE A 134 3.49 -6.94 21.25
CA PHE A 134 4.17 -5.74 20.74
C PHE A 134 3.21 -4.75 20.07
N VAL A 135 2.21 -5.24 19.33
CA VAL A 135 1.23 -4.38 18.63
C VAL A 135 -0.10 -4.23 19.38
N SER A 136 -0.19 -4.75 20.61
CA SER A 136 -1.47 -4.90 21.31
C SER A 136 -2.19 -3.58 21.59
N GLU A 137 -1.48 -2.46 21.78
CA GLU A 137 -2.08 -1.14 21.97
C GLU A 137 -2.80 -0.62 20.72
N GLN A 138 -2.44 -1.14 19.54
CA GLN A 138 -3.06 -0.78 18.26
C GLN A 138 -4.28 -1.66 17.93
N LEU A 139 -4.63 -2.62 18.80
CA LEU A 139 -5.72 -3.57 18.62
C LEU A 139 -6.85 -3.32 19.61
N THR A 140 -8.09 -3.46 19.15
CA THR A 140 -9.27 -3.48 20.05
C THR A 140 -9.32 -4.78 20.84
N ALA A 141 -10.17 -4.84 21.87
CA ALA A 141 -10.38 -6.07 22.63
C ALA A 141 -10.81 -7.25 21.74
N LYS A 142 -11.72 -7.00 20.79
CA LYS A 142 -12.22 -8.01 19.86
C LYS A 142 -11.15 -8.49 18.89
N GLU A 143 -10.30 -7.58 18.40
CA GLU A 143 -9.19 -7.93 17.53
C GLU A 143 -8.13 -8.77 18.26
N LYS A 144 -7.84 -8.47 19.53
CA LYS A 144 -6.96 -9.28 20.39
C LYS A 144 -7.47 -10.71 20.53
N GLU A 145 -8.78 -10.89 20.72
CA GLU A 145 -9.38 -12.23 20.76
C GLU A 145 -9.19 -12.98 19.44
N ALA A 146 -9.32 -12.29 18.30
CA ALA A 146 -9.19 -12.89 16.97
C ALA A 146 -7.76 -13.37 16.62
N VAL A 147 -6.74 -12.89 17.34
CA VAL A 147 -5.32 -13.28 17.19
C VAL A 147 -4.72 -13.90 18.45
N GLY A 148 -5.54 -14.16 19.47
CA GLY A 148 -5.10 -14.77 20.72
C GLY A 148 -4.59 -16.21 20.57
N PRO A 149 -3.95 -16.79 21.60
CA PRO A 149 -3.34 -18.12 21.53
C PRO A 149 -4.31 -19.26 21.15
N THR A 150 -5.61 -19.07 21.39
CA THR A 150 -6.67 -20.05 21.08
C THR A 150 -7.33 -19.81 19.73
N ALA A 151 -6.96 -18.75 19.01
CA ALA A 151 -7.66 -18.30 17.80
C ALA A 151 -7.25 -19.06 16.51
N GLY A 152 -6.56 -20.19 16.64
CA GLY A 152 -6.08 -21.01 15.51
C GLY A 152 -4.57 -21.19 15.50
N ASN A 153 -4.04 -21.72 14.41
CA ASN A 153 -2.59 -21.86 14.23
C ASN A 153 -1.91 -20.50 13.99
N GLU A 154 -0.58 -20.44 14.13
CA GLU A 154 0.18 -19.19 14.00
C GLU A 154 0.00 -18.52 12.64
N ALA A 155 -0.03 -19.28 11.54
CA ALA A 155 -0.20 -18.72 10.21
C ALA A 155 -1.57 -18.02 10.04
N THR A 156 -2.65 -18.65 10.51
CA THR A 156 -4.00 -18.03 10.49
C THR A 156 -4.04 -16.79 11.36
N ARG A 157 -3.44 -16.83 12.55
CA ARG A 157 -3.38 -15.67 13.46
C ARG A 157 -2.58 -14.52 12.84
N LEU A 158 -1.46 -14.82 12.17
CA LEU A 158 -0.63 -13.82 11.50
C LEU A 158 -1.35 -13.15 10.34
N VAL A 159 -2.03 -13.94 9.48
CA VAL A 159 -2.84 -13.38 8.39
C VAL A 159 -3.94 -12.47 8.91
N ARG A 160 -4.64 -12.88 9.99
CA ARG A 160 -5.65 -12.03 10.64
C ARG A 160 -5.06 -10.73 11.17
N LEU A 161 -3.92 -10.82 11.85
CA LEU A 161 -3.22 -9.65 12.38
C LEU A 161 -2.89 -8.66 11.27
N TYR A 162 -2.29 -9.14 10.18
CA TYR A 162 -1.95 -8.29 9.05
C TYR A 162 -3.16 -7.76 8.30
N ARG A 163 -4.27 -8.51 8.19
CA ARG A 163 -5.53 -7.96 7.64
C ARG A 163 -6.06 -6.79 8.46
N MET A 164 -6.07 -6.91 9.78
CA MET A 164 -6.48 -5.81 10.67
C MET A 164 -5.55 -4.62 10.51
N TRP A 165 -4.24 -4.87 10.53
CA TRP A 165 -3.24 -3.81 10.34
C TRP A 165 -3.40 -3.09 9.00
N THR A 166 -3.38 -3.81 7.88
CA THR A 166 -3.41 -3.23 6.53
C THR A 166 -4.73 -2.50 6.27
N VAL A 167 -5.86 -2.97 6.81
CA VAL A 167 -7.15 -2.25 6.72
C VAL A 167 -7.08 -0.91 7.44
N LYS A 168 -6.57 -0.88 8.69
CA LYS A 168 -6.43 0.35 9.46
C LYS A 168 -5.47 1.33 8.79
N GLU A 169 -4.35 0.82 8.31
CA GLU A 169 -3.34 1.64 7.67
C GLU A 169 -3.80 2.16 6.30
N ALA A 170 -4.49 1.35 5.49
CA ALA A 170 -5.08 1.81 4.23
C ALA A 170 -6.13 2.90 4.47
N TYR A 171 -7.00 2.73 5.48
CA TYR A 171 -8.02 3.72 5.83
C TYR A 171 -7.40 5.04 6.31
N THR A 172 -6.44 5.00 7.23
CA THR A 172 -5.77 6.20 7.75
C THR A 172 -4.89 6.88 6.70
N LYS A 173 -4.22 6.12 5.82
CA LYS A 173 -3.53 6.63 4.63
C LYS A 173 -4.49 7.35 3.69
N ALA A 174 -5.72 6.85 3.52
CA ALA A 174 -6.73 7.52 2.70
C ALA A 174 -7.13 8.88 3.29
N LEU A 175 -7.38 8.93 4.61
CA LEU A 175 -7.68 10.17 5.34
C LEU A 175 -6.55 11.21 5.28
N GLY A 176 -5.29 10.76 5.25
CA GLY A 176 -4.12 11.64 5.20
C GLY A 176 -3.58 12.09 6.57
N GLU A 177 -4.05 11.46 7.65
CA GLU A 177 -3.73 11.78 9.06
C GLU A 177 -2.35 11.23 9.51
N GLY A 178 -1.74 10.32 8.74
CA GLY A 178 -0.41 9.78 9.01
C GLY A 178 -0.30 8.96 10.30
N LEU A 179 0.93 8.86 10.84
CA LEU A 179 1.31 8.04 12.00
C LEU A 179 0.69 8.49 13.35
N GLY A 180 -0.04 9.60 13.38
CA GLY A 180 -0.66 10.13 14.59
C GLY A 180 -2.08 9.63 14.85
N TYR A 181 -2.67 8.86 13.92
CA TYR A 181 -4.02 8.37 14.07
C TYR A 181 -4.05 7.14 15.01
N ASP A 182 -4.88 7.20 16.04
CA ASP A 182 -5.05 6.10 16.99
C ASP A 182 -5.78 4.91 16.32
N PHE A 183 -5.04 3.84 16.04
CA PHE A 183 -5.58 2.63 15.42
C PHE A 183 -6.60 1.91 16.30
N ALA A 184 -6.61 2.14 17.62
CA ALA A 184 -7.61 1.56 18.51
C ALA A 184 -9.02 2.12 18.26
N ARG A 185 -9.14 3.26 17.57
CA ARG A 185 -10.43 3.81 17.11
C ARG A 185 -11.06 3.02 15.98
N ILE A 186 -10.26 2.28 15.22
CA ILE A 186 -10.72 1.48 14.10
C ILE A 186 -10.78 0.02 14.57
N GLU A 187 -11.93 -0.62 14.42
CA GLU A 187 -12.07 -2.05 14.64
C GLU A 187 -12.37 -2.73 13.31
N TYR A 188 -11.52 -3.69 12.93
CA TYR A 188 -11.84 -4.62 11.86
C TYR A 188 -12.10 -6.02 12.42
N ASP A 189 -13.37 -6.40 12.46
CA ASP A 189 -13.77 -7.77 12.74
C ASP A 189 -13.47 -8.64 11.51
N VAL A 190 -12.31 -9.26 11.52
CA VAL A 190 -11.81 -10.13 10.45
C VAL A 190 -12.62 -11.42 10.28
N LEU A 191 -13.46 -11.80 11.25
CA LEU A 191 -14.30 -13.00 11.18
C LEU A 191 -15.64 -12.70 10.51
N ASP A 192 -16.25 -11.55 10.84
CA ASP A 192 -17.52 -11.10 10.27
C ASP A 192 -17.35 -10.22 9.02
N GLY A 193 -16.13 -9.76 8.73
CA GLY A 193 -15.86 -8.81 7.65
C GLY A 193 -16.44 -7.41 7.90
N LYS A 194 -16.57 -6.99 9.16
CA LYS A 194 -17.15 -5.69 9.53
C LYS A 194 -16.07 -4.71 9.98
N VAL A 195 -16.19 -3.47 9.53
CA VAL A 195 -15.30 -2.37 9.95
C VAL A 195 -16.10 -1.29 10.65
N THR A 196 -15.57 -0.78 11.76
CA THR A 196 -16.12 0.38 12.46
C THR A 196 -15.02 1.36 12.83
N VAL A 197 -15.41 2.63 12.96
CA VAL A 197 -14.56 3.73 13.45
C VAL A 197 -15.34 4.41 14.57
N ASP A 198 -14.74 4.49 15.76
CA ASP A 198 -15.40 4.96 16.99
C ASP A 198 -16.75 4.24 17.24
N GLY A 199 -16.79 2.93 16.96
CA GLY A 199 -17.96 2.08 17.12
C GLY A 199 -19.06 2.26 16.07
N LYS A 200 -18.84 3.05 15.01
CA LYS A 200 -19.82 3.28 13.94
C LYS A 200 -19.29 2.80 12.59
N PRO A 201 -20.14 2.28 11.69
CA PRO A 201 -19.72 1.98 10.32
C PRO A 201 -19.22 3.26 9.62
N PRO A 202 -18.04 3.26 8.97
CA PRO A 202 -17.55 4.41 8.22
C PRO A 202 -18.32 4.52 6.89
N LEU A 203 -19.51 5.12 6.93
CA LEU A 203 -20.38 5.24 5.76
C LEU A 203 -19.68 6.00 4.63
N GLY A 204 -19.96 5.58 3.39
CA GLY A 204 -19.37 6.12 2.17
C GLY A 204 -17.96 5.63 1.87
N TRP A 205 -17.46 4.65 2.61
CA TRP A 205 -16.18 4.00 2.37
C TRP A 205 -16.33 2.62 1.73
N GLU A 206 -15.48 2.35 0.75
CA GLU A 206 -15.23 1.00 0.27
C GLU A 206 -13.82 0.59 0.69
N ILE A 207 -13.72 -0.56 1.35
CA ILE A 207 -12.48 -1.17 1.78
C ILE A 207 -12.40 -2.57 1.16
N VAL A 208 -11.27 -2.90 0.55
CA VAL A 208 -11.01 -4.21 -0.05
C VAL A 208 -9.74 -4.77 0.58
N SER A 209 -9.83 -5.93 1.21
CA SER A 209 -8.67 -6.69 1.69
C SER A 209 -8.61 -8.04 0.99
N PHE A 210 -7.43 -8.40 0.47
CA PHE A 210 -7.20 -9.65 -0.22
C PHE A 210 -5.81 -10.21 0.06
N LEU A 211 -5.64 -11.52 -0.16
CA LEU A 211 -4.30 -12.11 -0.22
C LEU A 211 -3.78 -12.02 -1.64
N LEU A 212 -2.50 -11.63 -1.76
CA LEU A 212 -1.78 -11.60 -3.01
C LEU A 212 -0.63 -12.60 -2.92
N ARG A 213 -0.72 -13.68 -3.69
CA ARG A 213 0.32 -14.70 -3.78
C ARG A 213 1.25 -14.37 -4.93
N HIS A 214 2.54 -14.30 -4.65
CA HIS A 214 3.54 -14.13 -5.70
C HIS A 214 4.76 -14.97 -5.39
N ALA A 215 5.17 -15.80 -6.35
CA ALA A 215 6.21 -16.79 -6.17
C ALA A 215 5.96 -17.66 -4.91
N VAL A 216 6.86 -17.59 -3.93
CA VAL A 216 6.78 -18.35 -2.67
C VAL A 216 6.16 -17.55 -1.52
N ASP A 217 5.96 -16.25 -1.72
CA ASP A 217 5.47 -15.33 -0.69
C ASP A 217 3.96 -15.11 -0.81
N VAL A 218 3.38 -14.75 0.34
CA VAL A 218 2.00 -14.30 0.45
C VAL A 218 2.01 -12.91 1.08
N TYR A 219 1.25 -12.00 0.50
CA TYR A 219 1.05 -10.65 1.00
C TYR A 219 -0.42 -10.46 1.38
N VAL A 220 -0.67 -9.72 2.45
CA VAL A 220 -1.99 -9.12 2.70
C VAL A 220 -1.97 -7.73 2.09
N VAL A 221 -2.94 -7.44 1.23
CA VAL A 221 -3.13 -6.12 0.62
C VAL A 221 -4.48 -5.58 1.05
N SER A 222 -4.52 -4.31 1.43
CA SER A 222 -5.77 -3.61 1.70
C SER A 222 -5.81 -2.26 1.02
N THR A 223 -6.96 -1.90 0.46
CA THR A 223 -7.26 -0.55 -0.03
C THR A 223 -8.46 0.02 0.69
N ALA A 224 -8.46 1.35 0.82
CA ALA A 224 -9.62 2.11 1.28
C ALA A 224 -9.83 3.29 0.34
N ARG A 225 -11.07 3.50 -0.08
CA ARG A 225 -11.47 4.64 -0.90
C ARG A 225 -12.80 5.23 -0.46
N GLN A 226 -12.94 6.53 -0.58
CA GLN A 226 -14.21 7.22 -0.30
C GLN A 226 -15.07 7.26 -1.56
N VAL A 227 -16.14 6.48 -1.59
CA VAL A 227 -17.08 6.38 -2.73
C VAL A 227 -18.38 7.16 -2.52
N GLY A 228 -18.61 7.66 -1.30
CA GLY A 228 -19.85 8.31 -0.90
C GLY A 228 -21.00 7.31 -0.70
N GLY A 229 -22.19 7.82 -0.34
CA GLY A 229 -23.35 7.00 -0.02
C GLY A 229 -23.56 6.78 1.48
N ASP A 230 -24.55 5.96 1.81
CA ASP A 230 -25.07 5.73 3.16
C ASP A 230 -24.71 4.34 3.73
N GLN A 231 -23.82 3.62 3.04
CA GLN A 231 -23.34 2.30 3.44
C GLN A 231 -21.81 2.28 3.50
N VAL A 232 -21.26 1.36 4.30
CA VAL A 232 -19.87 0.93 4.19
C VAL A 232 -19.83 -0.37 3.38
N THR A 233 -18.85 -0.51 2.50
CA THR A 233 -18.60 -1.77 1.80
C THR A 233 -17.25 -2.32 2.23
N MET A 234 -17.23 -3.53 2.77
CA MET A 234 -16.00 -4.24 3.13
C MET A 234 -15.94 -5.56 2.37
N PHE A 235 -14.93 -5.71 1.52
CA PHE A 235 -14.63 -6.96 0.84
C PHE A 235 -13.44 -7.64 1.52
N HIS A 236 -13.64 -8.89 1.90
CA HIS A 236 -12.61 -9.76 2.45
C HIS A 236 -12.46 -10.94 1.52
N LEU A 237 -11.30 -11.05 0.88
CA LEU A 237 -11.09 -11.99 -0.22
C LEU A 237 -9.84 -12.82 0.02
N GLU A 238 -9.88 -14.08 -0.41
CA GLU A 238 -8.75 -15.00 -0.31
C GLU A 238 -7.76 -14.86 -1.47
N ASP A 239 -8.15 -14.14 -2.53
CA ASP A 239 -7.32 -13.86 -3.69
C ASP A 239 -7.62 -12.45 -4.23
N ALA A 240 -6.67 -11.91 -4.99
CA ALA A 240 -6.82 -10.61 -5.63
C ALA A 240 -8.01 -10.60 -6.61
N PRO A 241 -8.90 -9.59 -6.56
CA PRO A 241 -9.98 -9.46 -7.53
C PRO A 241 -9.44 -9.37 -8.95
N GLU A 242 -10.13 -10.02 -9.88
CA GLU A 242 -9.81 -9.96 -11.30
C GLU A 242 -9.79 -8.50 -11.79
N GLY A 243 -8.68 -8.11 -12.44
CA GLY A 243 -8.50 -6.78 -13.01
C GLY A 243 -8.21 -5.65 -11.99
N LEU A 244 -8.24 -5.92 -10.69
CA LEU A 244 -7.92 -4.90 -9.68
C LEU A 244 -6.41 -4.66 -9.56
N VAL A 245 -5.61 -5.73 -9.66
CA VAL A 245 -4.15 -5.70 -9.53
C VAL A 245 -3.49 -5.84 -10.89
N GLN A 246 -2.67 -4.86 -11.26
CA GLN A 246 -1.81 -4.92 -12.44
C GLN A 246 -0.35 -5.02 -12.02
N PHE A 247 0.31 -6.12 -12.38
CA PHE A 247 1.74 -6.30 -12.14
C PHE A 247 2.54 -5.52 -13.18
N VAL A 248 3.45 -4.68 -12.70
CA VAL A 248 4.37 -3.91 -13.54
C VAL A 248 5.80 -4.36 -13.22
N ASN A 249 6.52 -4.79 -14.25
CA ASN A 249 7.94 -5.09 -14.13
C ASN A 249 8.73 -3.77 -13.99
N VAL A 250 9.73 -3.73 -13.10
CA VAL A 250 10.57 -2.56 -12.86
C VAL A 250 11.25 -2.06 -14.13
N ASP A 251 11.71 -2.96 -15.01
CA ASP A 251 12.31 -2.61 -16.31
C ASP A 251 11.33 -1.88 -17.21
N ALA A 252 10.12 -2.42 -17.36
CA ALA A 252 9.07 -1.79 -18.15
C ALA A 252 8.68 -0.41 -17.58
N LEU A 253 8.71 -0.27 -16.26
CA LEU A 253 8.47 1.00 -15.58
C LEU A 253 9.59 2.01 -15.83
N VAL A 254 10.85 1.58 -15.83
CA VAL A 254 11.99 2.44 -16.17
C VAL A 254 11.97 2.83 -17.65
N GLU A 255 11.80 1.88 -18.57
CA GLU A 255 11.76 2.13 -20.02
C GLU A 255 10.64 3.10 -20.42
N CYS A 256 9.49 3.01 -19.74
CA CYS A 256 8.37 3.92 -19.95
C CYS A 256 8.70 5.37 -19.56
N LEU A 257 9.58 5.58 -18.58
CA LEU A 257 9.85 6.88 -17.98
C LEU A 257 11.17 7.51 -18.44
N VAL A 258 12.14 6.68 -18.78
CA VAL A 258 13.45 7.07 -19.30
C VAL A 258 13.73 6.19 -20.52
N PRO A 259 13.13 6.49 -21.69
CA PRO A 259 13.41 5.74 -22.90
C PRO A 259 14.91 5.77 -23.17
N SER A 260 15.47 4.62 -23.56
CA SER A 260 16.86 4.56 -24.04
C SER A 260 17.03 5.58 -25.17
N ILE A 261 18.05 6.44 -25.05
CA ILE A 261 18.50 7.33 -26.14
C ILE A 261 19.04 6.47 -27.28
#